data_AF-A0AAW9BXV6-F1
#
_entry.id   AF-A0AAW9BXV6-F1
#
_cell.length_a   1.000
_cell.length_b   1.000
_cell.length_c   1.000
_cell.angle_alpha   90.00
_cell.angle_beta   90.00
_cell.angle_gamma   90.00
#
_symmetry.space_group_name_H-M   'P 1'
#
loop_
_entity.id
_entity.type
_entity.pdbx_description
1 polymer ?
#
loop_
_entity_poly.entity_id
_entity_poly.type
_entity_poly.pdbx_seq_one_letter_code
_entity_poly.pdbx_strand_id
1 'polypeptide(L)'
;MLKRTRSLVCLCLAAAISSPTTYANSIDLPDIGTAAGGTLSIDQELIYGDAYMRMLRASKPIVNDPVINEYIDSLGHRLVANANDVKTPFHFFMIRDRNINAFAFFGGYVALHSGLFLHARSESELASVVAHEIAHVTQRHLARSMEDQARRSPATLAALAGA
;
A
#
# COMPACT_ATOMS: atom_id res chain seq x y z
N MET A 1 -58.38 45.65 22.10
CA MET A 1 -58.53 44.21 22.44
C MET A 1 -57.73 43.40 21.42
N LEU A 2 -56.82 42.58 21.93
CA LEU A 2 -55.52 42.22 21.37
C LEU A 2 -55.54 40.78 20.82
N LYS A 3 -55.57 40.55 19.51
CA LYS A 3 -55.36 39.21 18.91
C LYS A 3 -54.83 39.32 17.48
N ARG A 4 -53.50 39.40 17.27
CA ARG A 4 -52.88 39.10 15.97
C ARG A 4 -51.35 38.92 15.91
N THR A 5 -50.64 38.77 17.04
CA THR A 5 -49.16 38.75 17.05
C THR A 5 -48.52 37.37 17.23
N ARG A 6 -49.29 36.27 17.33
CA ARG A 6 -48.73 34.93 17.61
C ARG A 6 -48.29 34.13 16.38
N SER A 7 -48.63 34.53 15.16
CA SER A 7 -48.39 33.69 13.97
C SER A 7 -47.05 33.94 13.27
N LEU A 8 -46.36 35.06 13.54
CA LEU A 8 -45.10 35.42 12.86
C LEU A 8 -43.85 34.89 13.57
N VAL A 9 -43.95 34.49 14.84
CA VAL A 9 -42.79 34.01 15.62
C VAL A 9 -42.40 32.57 15.23
N CYS A 10 -43.34 31.73 14.78
CA CYS A 10 -43.03 30.35 14.39
C CYS A 10 -42.31 30.21 13.04
N LEU A 11 -42.38 31.21 12.14
CA LEU A 11 -41.79 31.08 10.80
C LEU A 11 -40.29 31.41 10.78
N CYS A 12 -39.81 32.29 11.66
CA CYS A 12 -38.39 32.60 11.76
C CYS A 12 -37.58 31.52 12.49
N LEU A 13 -38.22 30.68 13.31
CA LEU A 13 -37.54 29.62 14.05
C LEU A 13 -37.30 28.36 13.19
N ALA A 14 -38.02 28.19 12.09
CA ALA A 14 -37.86 27.05 11.18
C ALA A 14 -36.73 27.25 10.13
N ALA A 15 -36.31 28.49 9.87
CA ALA A 15 -35.29 28.79 8.86
C ALA A 15 -33.84 28.71 9.38
N ALA A 16 -33.63 28.58 10.69
CA ALA A 16 -32.30 28.56 11.30
C ALA A 16 -31.65 27.16 11.38
N ILE A 17 -32.32 26.10 10.92
CA ILE A 17 -31.89 24.71 11.16
C ILE A 17 -31.30 24.04 9.90
N SER A 18 -31.38 24.68 8.74
CA SER A 18 -30.98 24.07 7.45
C SER A 18 -29.59 24.53 6.99
N SER A 19 -28.55 24.25 7.78
CA SER A 19 -27.17 24.29 7.28
C SER A 19 -26.73 22.86 6.98
N PRO A 20 -26.52 22.45 5.72
CA PRO A 20 -25.88 21.17 5.44
C PRO A 20 -24.43 21.29 5.87
N THR A 21 -24.13 20.81 7.08
CA THR A 21 -22.76 20.58 7.53
C THR A 21 -22.23 19.42 6.70
N THR A 22 -21.49 19.74 5.65
CA THR A 22 -20.68 18.77 4.92
C THR A 22 -19.52 18.40 5.85
N TYR A 23 -19.71 17.40 6.69
CA TYR A 23 -18.61 16.74 7.35
C TYR A 23 -17.85 15.97 6.28
N ALA A 24 -16.87 16.64 5.66
CA ALA A 24 -15.74 15.92 5.09
C ALA A 24 -15.06 15.24 6.28
N ASN A 25 -15.50 14.02 6.55
CA ASN A 25 -14.87 13.15 7.52
C ASN A 25 -13.54 12.74 6.88
N SER A 26 -12.54 13.62 6.98
CA SER A 26 -11.15 13.20 6.85
C SER A 26 -11.01 12.11 7.90
N ILE A 27 -10.98 10.86 7.44
CA ILE A 27 -10.64 9.73 8.28
C ILE A 27 -9.19 9.98 8.66
N ASP A 28 -9.01 10.72 9.75
CA ASP A 28 -7.72 10.98 10.37
C ASP A 28 -7.37 9.68 11.06
N LEU A 29 -6.83 8.75 10.26
CA LEU A 29 -6.36 7.47 10.73
C LEU A 29 -5.33 7.77 11.82
N PRO A 30 -5.47 7.20 13.02
CA PRO A 30 -4.47 7.37 14.06
C PRO A 30 -3.10 6.99 13.49
N ASP A 31 -2.13 7.92 13.53
CA ASP A 31 -0.73 7.63 13.21
C ASP A 31 -0.27 6.55 14.21
N ILE A 32 -0.18 5.31 13.73
CA ILE A 32 0.30 4.15 14.48
C ILE A 32 1.82 4.20 14.73
N GLY A 33 2.40 5.40 14.67
CA GLY A 33 3.78 5.69 14.96
C GLY A 33 4.67 5.29 13.79
N THR A 34 5.43 6.26 13.29
CA THR A 34 6.64 5.94 12.54
C THR A 34 7.70 5.45 13.53
N ALA A 35 8.12 4.18 13.43
CA ALA A 35 9.30 3.65 14.10
C ALA A 35 10.59 4.23 13.47
N ALA A 36 10.71 5.56 13.49
CA ALA A 36 11.72 6.32 12.75
C ALA A 36 13.17 6.05 13.20
N GLY A 37 13.36 5.30 14.30
CA GLY A 37 14.69 4.96 14.81
C GLY A 37 15.21 3.57 14.45
N GLY A 38 14.37 2.62 13.99
CA GLY A 38 14.77 1.21 13.85
C GLY A 38 14.40 0.53 12.52
N THR A 39 13.60 1.18 11.67
CA THR A 39 13.37 0.68 10.30
C THR A 39 14.63 0.85 9.44
N LEU A 40 14.83 -0.03 8.46
CA LEU A 40 15.85 0.13 7.42
C LEU A 40 15.76 1.54 6.81
N SER A 41 16.87 2.15 6.42
CA SER A 41 16.81 3.38 5.63
C SER A 41 16.34 3.08 4.20
N ILE A 42 15.83 4.08 3.47
CA ILE A 42 15.44 3.91 2.07
C ILE A 42 16.63 3.44 1.22
N ASP A 43 17.83 3.99 1.44
CA ASP A 43 19.04 3.58 0.73
C ASP A 43 19.39 2.11 1.00
N GLN A 44 19.22 1.65 2.26
CA GLN A 44 19.41 0.24 2.60
C GLN A 44 18.39 -0.65 1.91
N GLU A 45 17.11 -0.23 1.85
CA GLU A 45 16.07 -0.96 1.12
C GLU A 45 16.43 -1.10 -0.37
N LEU A 46 16.95 -0.06 -1.02
CA LEU A 46 17.40 -0.13 -2.41
C LEU A 46 18.53 -1.16 -2.59
N ILE A 47 19.56 -1.11 -1.73
CA ILE A 47 20.70 -2.03 -1.78
C ILE A 47 20.24 -3.49 -1.59
N TYR A 48 19.39 -3.75 -0.60
CA TYR A 48 18.88 -5.09 -0.34
C TYR A 48 17.94 -5.57 -1.44
N GLY A 49 17.09 -4.68 -1.97
CA GLY A 49 16.22 -4.95 -3.11
C GLY A 49 17.01 -5.40 -4.34
N ASP A 50 18.05 -4.66 -4.70
CA ASP A 50 18.92 -4.99 -5.83
C ASP A 50 19.67 -6.31 -5.64
N ALA A 51 20.16 -6.57 -4.43
CA ALA A 51 20.80 -7.85 -4.10
C ALA A 51 19.83 -9.03 -4.23
N TYR A 52 18.61 -8.87 -3.70
CA TYR A 52 17.57 -9.88 -3.81
C TYR A 52 17.13 -10.10 -5.27
N MET A 53 16.98 -9.03 -6.06
CA MET A 53 16.62 -9.13 -7.47
C MET A 53 17.67 -9.91 -8.27
N ARG A 54 18.97 -9.71 -8.00
CA ARG A 54 20.05 -10.50 -8.63
C ARG A 54 19.90 -12.00 -8.34
N MET A 55 19.66 -12.37 -7.08
CA MET A 55 19.43 -13.75 -6.69
C MET A 55 18.13 -14.33 -7.30
N LEU A 56 17.07 -13.52 -7.35
CA LEU A 56 15.78 -13.92 -7.90
C LEU A 56 15.89 -14.20 -9.41
N ARG A 57 16.57 -13.34 -10.17
CA ARG A 57 16.83 -13.57 -11.62
C ARG A 57 17.58 -14.87 -11.88
N ALA A 58 18.46 -15.28 -10.97
CA ALA A 58 19.21 -16.53 -11.11
C ALA A 58 18.38 -17.78 -10.77
N SER A 59 17.31 -17.65 -9.97
CA SER A 59 16.57 -18.78 -9.42
C SER A 59 15.13 -18.92 -9.92
N LYS A 60 14.54 -17.86 -10.49
CA LYS A 60 13.15 -17.84 -10.96
C LYS A 60 13.07 -17.55 -12.46
N PRO A 61 12.12 -18.17 -13.18
CA PRO A 61 11.94 -17.95 -14.60
C PRO A 61 11.25 -16.60 -14.87
N ILE A 62 12.03 -15.53 -14.97
CA ILE A 62 11.52 -14.20 -15.35
C ILE A 62 11.06 -14.20 -16.81
N VAL A 63 9.90 -13.60 -17.07
CA VAL A 63 9.38 -13.39 -18.42
C VAL A 63 10.10 -12.19 -19.04
N ASN A 64 10.81 -12.41 -20.14
CA ASN A 64 11.53 -11.37 -20.90
C ASN A 64 10.81 -11.09 -22.23
N ASP A 65 9.51 -10.80 -22.16
CA ASP A 65 8.70 -10.44 -23.32
C ASP A 65 8.45 -8.92 -23.31
N PRO A 66 8.86 -8.18 -24.35
CA PRO A 66 8.73 -6.71 -24.36
C PRO A 66 7.29 -6.22 -24.23
N VAL A 67 6.32 -6.92 -24.82
CA VAL A 67 4.90 -6.50 -24.82
C VAL A 67 4.29 -6.69 -23.44
N ILE A 68 4.56 -7.84 -22.81
CA ILE A 68 4.10 -8.09 -21.44
C ILE A 68 4.76 -7.10 -20.46
N ASN A 69 6.06 -6.88 -20.61
CA ASN A 69 6.79 -5.97 -19.73
C ASN A 69 6.27 -4.54 -19.86
N GLU A 70 6.07 -4.03 -21.08
CA GLU A 70 5.48 -2.72 -21.31
C GLU A 70 4.06 -2.61 -20.71
N TYR A 71 3.23 -3.63 -20.87
CA TYR A 71 1.88 -3.64 -20.31
C TYR A 71 1.89 -3.51 -18.79
N ILE A 72 2.64 -4.37 -18.10
CA ILE A 72 2.67 -4.38 -16.63
C ILE A 72 3.31 -3.09 -16.10
N ASP A 73 4.37 -2.62 -16.77
CA ASP A 73 5.05 -1.39 -16.40
C ASP A 73 4.14 -0.17 -16.55
N SER A 74 3.40 -0.07 -17.66
CA SER A 74 2.42 0.99 -17.90
C SER A 74 1.28 0.96 -16.87
N LEU A 75 0.70 -0.23 -16.62
CA LEU A 75 -0.35 -0.41 -15.62
C LEU A 75 0.15 -0.01 -14.22
N GLY A 76 1.31 -0.52 -13.84
CA GLY A 76 1.93 -0.26 -12.53
C GLY A 76 2.20 1.23 -12.32
N HIS A 77 2.83 1.89 -13.29
CA HIS A 77 3.11 3.33 -13.19
C HIS A 77 1.85 4.20 -13.19
N ARG A 78 0.79 3.80 -13.91
CA ARG A 78 -0.52 4.47 -13.83
C ARG A 78 -1.11 4.40 -12.41
N LEU A 79 -0.93 3.28 -11.72
CA LEU A 79 -1.36 3.11 -10.32
C LEU A 79 -0.47 3.88 -9.35
N VAL A 80 0.86 3.81 -9.50
CA VAL A 80 1.84 4.53 -8.66
C VAL A 80 1.64 6.05 -8.76
N ALA A 81 1.30 6.59 -9.93
CA ALA A 81 1.01 8.01 -10.11
C ALA A 81 -0.18 8.51 -9.28
N ASN A 82 -1.04 7.60 -8.79
CA ASN A 82 -2.18 7.90 -7.93
C ASN A 82 -1.96 7.42 -6.48
N ALA A 83 -0.76 6.92 -6.15
CA ALA A 83 -0.42 6.47 -4.81
C ALA A 83 0.20 7.58 -3.96
N ASN A 84 -0.05 7.53 -2.65
CA ASN A 84 0.57 8.44 -1.69
C ASN A 84 1.90 7.87 -1.18
N ASP A 85 2.78 8.75 -0.69
CA ASP A 85 4.03 8.40 -0.01
C ASP A 85 4.97 7.46 -0.77
N VAL A 86 5.05 7.63 -2.09
CA VAL A 86 6.06 6.95 -2.92
C VAL A 86 7.46 7.50 -2.59
N LYS A 87 8.32 6.65 -2.02
CA LYS A 87 9.71 7.01 -1.64
C LYS A 87 10.79 6.27 -2.44
N THR A 88 10.42 5.23 -3.20
CA THR A 88 11.33 4.41 -4.00
C THR A 88 10.88 4.39 -5.46
N PRO A 89 11.79 4.16 -6.42
CA PRO A 89 11.38 3.77 -7.77
C PRO A 89 10.57 2.47 -7.71
N PHE A 90 9.66 2.28 -8.66
CA PHE A 90 8.91 1.04 -8.81
C PHE A 90 9.41 0.26 -10.01
N HIS A 91 9.49 -1.06 -9.84
CA HIS A 91 9.92 -1.98 -10.88
C HIS A 91 8.94 -3.14 -10.96
N PHE A 92 8.22 -3.25 -12.07
CA PHE A 92 7.26 -4.32 -12.27
C PHE A 92 7.82 -5.39 -13.20
N PHE A 93 7.62 -6.66 -12.86
CA PHE A 93 8.03 -7.77 -13.72
C PHE A 93 7.18 -9.01 -13.49
N MET A 94 7.21 -9.91 -14.47
CA MET A 94 6.47 -11.17 -14.40
C MET A 94 7.38 -12.37 -14.19
N ILE A 95 6.93 -13.29 -13.33
CA ILE A 95 7.51 -14.61 -13.12
C ILE A 95 6.60 -15.64 -13.80
N ARG A 96 7.20 -16.54 -14.58
CA ARG A 96 6.49 -17.66 -15.21
C ARG A 96 6.16 -18.72 -14.15
N ASP A 97 5.02 -18.55 -13.50
CA ASP A 97 4.45 -19.47 -12.52
C ASP A 97 2.92 -19.47 -12.71
N ARG A 98 2.30 -20.66 -12.70
CA ARG A 98 0.85 -20.83 -12.90
C ARG A 98 0.02 -20.60 -11.64
N ASN A 99 0.66 -20.53 -10.47
CA ASN A 99 -0.01 -20.19 -9.22
C ASN A 99 -0.45 -18.71 -9.24
N ILE A 100 -1.63 -18.43 -8.69
CA ILE A 100 -2.14 -17.06 -8.52
C ILE A 100 -1.37 -16.42 -7.38
N ASN A 101 -0.46 -15.50 -7.70
CA ASN A 101 0.32 -14.76 -6.71
C ASN A 101 0.84 -13.45 -7.29
N ALA A 102 1.07 -12.49 -6.40
CA ALA A 102 1.93 -11.33 -6.59
C ALA A 102 2.59 -11.00 -5.26
N PHE A 103 3.75 -10.36 -5.29
CA PHE A 103 4.41 -9.92 -4.08
C PHE A 103 5.34 -8.75 -4.37
N ALA A 104 5.53 -7.89 -3.37
CA ALA A 104 6.56 -6.86 -3.41
C ALA A 104 7.68 -7.09 -2.39
N PHE A 105 8.85 -6.51 -2.66
CA PHE A 105 9.98 -6.49 -1.73
C PHE A 105 10.72 -5.15 -1.80
N PHE A 106 11.77 -5.03 -0.97
CA PHE A 106 12.56 -3.80 -0.85
C PHE A 106 13.02 -3.23 -2.18
N GLY A 107 13.15 -1.90 -2.25
CA GLY A 107 13.55 -1.21 -3.49
C GLY A 107 12.41 -1.02 -4.50
N GLY A 108 11.16 -1.26 -4.10
CA GLY A 108 9.97 -1.04 -4.93
C GLY A 108 9.79 -2.04 -6.06
N TYR A 109 10.39 -3.22 -5.93
CA TYR A 109 10.19 -4.31 -6.87
C TYR A 109 8.85 -5.02 -6.59
N VAL A 110 8.04 -5.17 -7.63
CA VAL A 110 6.74 -5.84 -7.60
C VAL A 110 6.74 -6.97 -8.63
N ALA A 111 6.61 -8.19 -8.15
CA ALA A 111 6.59 -9.40 -8.96
C ALA A 111 5.16 -9.90 -9.14
N LEU A 112 4.76 -10.20 -10.38
CA LEU A 112 3.49 -10.81 -10.70
C LEU A 112 3.71 -12.23 -11.22
N HIS A 113 2.94 -13.21 -10.77
CA HIS A 113 2.95 -14.53 -11.40
C HIS A 113 2.08 -14.53 -12.65
N SER A 114 2.49 -15.25 -13.70
CA SER A 114 1.66 -15.44 -14.90
C SER A 114 0.28 -16.05 -14.58
N GLY A 115 0.17 -16.85 -13.52
CA GLY A 115 -1.08 -17.38 -13.03
C GLY A 115 -2.08 -16.30 -12.63
N LEU A 116 -1.63 -15.24 -11.95
CA LEU A 116 -2.50 -14.11 -11.62
C LEU A 116 -3.06 -13.47 -12.90
N PHE A 117 -2.19 -13.21 -13.87
CA PHE A 117 -2.58 -12.60 -15.15
C PHE A 117 -3.58 -13.47 -15.93
N LEU A 118 -3.36 -14.79 -15.96
CA LEU A 118 -4.22 -15.73 -16.69
C LEU A 118 -5.59 -15.96 -16.03
N HIS A 119 -5.71 -15.75 -14.73
CA HIS A 119 -6.96 -15.97 -13.99
C HIS A 119 -7.79 -14.69 -13.77
N ALA A 120 -7.17 -13.51 -13.88
CA ALA A 120 -7.88 -12.25 -13.82
C ALA A 120 -8.88 -12.14 -14.98
N ARG A 121 -10.15 -11.88 -14.67
CA ARG A 121 -11.23 -11.76 -15.67
C ARG A 121 -11.33 -10.37 -16.27
N SER A 122 -10.69 -9.39 -15.65
CA SER A 122 -10.62 -8.01 -16.13
C SER A 122 -9.30 -7.37 -15.71
N GLU A 123 -8.90 -6.31 -16.42
CA GLU A 123 -7.75 -5.49 -16.03
C GLU A 123 -7.94 -4.91 -14.62
N SER A 124 -9.18 -4.57 -14.23
CA SER A 124 -9.47 -4.03 -12.90
C SER A 124 -9.17 -5.04 -11.78
N GLU A 125 -9.43 -6.33 -11.99
CA GLU A 125 -9.07 -7.38 -11.03
C GLU A 125 -7.54 -7.46 -10.88
N LEU A 126 -6.81 -7.49 -12.00
CA LEU A 126 -5.34 -7.45 -11.97
C LEU A 126 -4.82 -6.20 -11.27
N ALA A 127 -5.34 -5.02 -11.64
CA ALA A 127 -4.96 -3.73 -11.09
C ALA A 127 -5.21 -3.65 -9.58
N SER A 128 -6.28 -4.27 -9.09
CA SER A 128 -6.56 -4.32 -7.64
C SER A 128 -5.47 -5.05 -6.85
N VAL A 129 -4.95 -6.16 -7.38
CA VAL A 129 -3.85 -6.90 -6.76
C VAL A 129 -2.54 -6.12 -6.87
N VAL A 130 -2.26 -5.52 -8.02
CA VAL A 130 -1.07 -4.67 -8.19
C VAL A 130 -1.10 -3.45 -7.25
N ALA A 131 -2.26 -2.82 -7.09
CA ALA A 131 -2.45 -1.71 -6.15
C ALA A 131 -2.25 -2.14 -4.68
N HIS A 132 -2.69 -3.35 -4.33
CA HIS A 132 -2.43 -3.94 -3.01
C HIS A 132 -0.92 -4.08 -2.74
N GLU A 133 -0.16 -4.59 -3.72
CA GLU A 133 1.30 -4.71 -3.60
C GLU A 133 1.99 -3.35 -3.56
N ILE A 134 1.53 -2.36 -4.35
CA ILE A 134 2.04 -0.98 -4.27
C ILE A 134 1.83 -0.42 -2.86
N ALA A 135 0.65 -0.65 -2.26
CA ALA A 135 0.38 -0.21 -0.89
C ALA A 135 1.31 -0.88 0.13
N HIS A 136 1.67 -2.16 -0.04
CA HIS A 136 2.67 -2.81 0.81
C HIS A 136 4.04 -2.12 0.76
N VAL A 137 4.45 -1.66 -0.43
CA VAL A 137 5.71 -0.92 -0.63
C VAL A 137 5.64 0.48 -0.05
N THR A 138 4.64 1.29 -0.42
CA THR A 138 4.55 2.68 0.04
C THR A 138 4.37 2.75 1.55
N GLN A 139 3.64 1.80 2.10
CA GLN A 139 3.51 1.65 3.54
C GLN A 139 4.72 0.96 4.16
N ARG A 140 5.80 0.60 3.45
CA ARG A 140 7.01 -0.01 4.04
C ARG A 140 6.70 -1.19 4.97
N HIS A 141 5.69 -1.99 4.62
CA HIS A 141 5.15 -3.04 5.49
C HIS A 141 6.21 -4.10 5.81
N LEU A 142 7.03 -4.48 4.82
CA LEU A 142 8.13 -5.43 5.01
C LEU A 142 9.21 -4.89 5.95
N ALA A 143 9.58 -3.62 5.82
CA ALA A 143 10.59 -2.99 6.69
C ALA A 143 10.14 -2.97 8.16
N ARG A 144 8.87 -2.62 8.41
CA ARG A 144 8.28 -2.67 9.76
C ARG A 144 8.20 -4.09 10.31
N SER A 145 7.77 -5.06 9.49
CA SER A 145 7.69 -6.46 9.90
C SER A 145 9.07 -7.02 10.32
N MET A 146 10.13 -6.67 9.56
CA MET A 146 11.49 -7.05 9.92
C MET A 146 11.98 -6.37 11.20
N GLU A 147 11.67 -5.10 11.40
CA GLU A 147 12.00 -4.40 12.65
C GLU A 147 11.28 -5.02 13.85
N ASP A 148 9.99 -5.30 13.73
CA ASP A 148 9.19 -5.93 14.79
C ASP A 148 9.75 -7.31 15.15
N GLN A 149 10.18 -8.09 14.16
CA GLN A 149 10.84 -9.38 14.38
C GLN A 149 12.19 -9.23 15.07
N ALA A 150 12.99 -8.23 14.68
CA ALA A 150 14.26 -7.93 15.32
C ALA A 150 14.07 -7.48 16.78
N ARG A 151 13.01 -6.71 17.08
CA ARG A 151 12.64 -6.28 18.43
C ARG A 151 12.16 -7.42 19.33
N ARG A 152 11.61 -8.51 18.78
CA ARG A 152 11.15 -9.68 19.55
C ARG A 152 12.28 -10.66 19.87
N SER A 153 13.36 -10.67 19.09
CA SER A 153 14.52 -11.56 19.29
C SER A 153 15.39 -11.32 20.54
N PRO A 154 15.47 -10.15 21.19
CA PRO A 154 16.25 -9.97 22.41
C PRO A 154 15.72 -10.81 23.57
N ALA A 155 14.39 -11.02 23.63
CA ALA A 155 13.76 -11.86 24.64
C ALA A 155 14.18 -13.33 24.50
N THR A 156 14.39 -13.83 23.27
CA THR A 156 14.90 -15.19 23.02
C THR A 156 16.36 -15.34 23.46
N LEU A 157 17.21 -14.32 23.22
CA LEU A 157 18.60 -14.32 23.70
C LEU A 157 18.68 -14.21 25.23
N ALA A 158 17.84 -13.39 25.86
CA ALA A 158 17.75 -13.29 27.31
C ALA A 158 17.20 -14.57 27.96
N ALA A 159 16.22 -15.23 27.32
CA ALA A 159 15.68 -16.52 27.77
C ALA A 159 16.70 -17.65 27.66
N LEU A 160 17.58 -17.63 26.65
CA LEU A 160 18.68 -18.59 26.51
C LEU A 160 19.84 -18.31 27.49
N ALA A 161 20.13 -17.05 27.81
CA ALA A 161 21.18 -16.68 28.76
C ALA A 161 20.75 -16.81 30.24
N GLY A 162 19.45 -16.86 30.50
CA GLY A 162 18.87 -17.06 31.84
C GLY A 162 18.45 -18.50 32.14
N ALA A 163 18.69 -19.45 31.23
CA ALA A 163 18.41 -20.88 31.38
C ALA A 163 19.68 -21.69 31.67
#